data_AF-A0A3D1R412-F1
#
_entry.id   AF-A0A3D1R412-F1
#
_cell.length_a   1.000
_cell.length_b   1.000
_cell.length_c   1.000
_cell.angle_alpha   90.00
_cell.angle_beta   90.00
_cell.angle_gamma   90.00
#
_symmetry.space_group_name_H-M   'P 1'
#
loop_
_entity.id
_entity.type
_entity.pdbx_description
1 polymer ?
#
loop_
_entity_poly.entity_id
_entity_poly.type
_entity_poly.pdbx_seq_one_letter_code
_entity_poly.pdbx_strand_id
1 'polypeptide(L)'
;MAGAGSALLGLVALFLWSLWLRLSVRGLFWRLGVLVSGSGLWLLAAPFAPAQALGLALRGFTVSAVVVTAGMAVSWTAPLALLQVLRAPPSLVAFLAILARHAVAVRDEAQRVWQVLLLRGAFDRRANLPAALRILLAALVSSAFRRGERVADVLALRGFEGRVPALPPWRWNVADLPAYLLTALALSATALEAIG
;
A
#
# COMPACT_ATOMS: atom_id res chain seq x y z
N MET A 1 -16.24 6.70 23.85
CA MET A 1 -14.84 6.93 23.44
C MET A 1 -14.27 5.86 22.49
N ALA A 2 -15.10 5.09 21.77
CA ALA A 2 -14.65 4.03 20.85
C ALA A 2 -14.16 4.51 19.45
N GLY A 3 -13.97 5.82 19.25
CA GLY A 3 -13.77 6.41 17.92
C GLY A 3 -12.30 6.66 17.49
N ALA A 4 -11.40 6.97 18.43
CA ALA A 4 -10.04 7.38 18.07
C ALA A 4 -9.13 6.19 17.70
N GLY A 5 -9.25 5.08 18.44
CA GLY A 5 -8.44 3.87 18.20
C GLY A 5 -8.80 3.18 16.87
N SER A 6 -10.09 3.11 16.55
CA SER A 6 -10.57 2.53 15.29
C SER A 6 -10.15 3.38 14.08
N ALA A 7 -10.19 4.71 14.19
CA ALA A 7 -9.70 5.61 13.14
C ALA A 7 -8.19 5.46 12.90
N LEU A 8 -7.39 5.36 13.98
CA LEU A 8 -5.94 5.16 13.86
C LEU A 8 -5.60 3.81 13.19
N LEU A 9 -6.26 2.73 13.61
CA LEU A 9 -6.09 1.41 12.99
C LEU A 9 -6.50 1.44 11.51
N GLY A 10 -7.61 2.09 11.18
CA GLY A 10 -8.07 2.27 9.80
C GLY A 10 -7.04 2.99 8.94
N LEU A 11 -6.41 4.05 9.45
CA LEU A 11 -5.36 4.78 8.74
C LEU A 11 -4.06 4.02 8.61
N VAL A 12 -3.66 3.26 9.63
CA VAL A 12 -2.50 2.36 9.54
C VAL A 12 -2.76 1.28 8.48
N ALA A 13 -3.94 0.67 8.48
CA ALA A 13 -4.34 -0.31 7.48
C ALA A 13 -4.35 0.31 6.07
N LEU A 14 -4.94 1.50 5.91
CA LEU A 14 -4.97 2.23 4.64
C LEU A 14 -3.57 2.61 4.17
N PHE A 15 -2.69 3.01 5.07
CA PHE A 15 -1.28 3.29 4.77
C PHE A 15 -0.58 2.03 4.26
N LEU A 16 -0.65 0.91 5.00
CA LEU A 16 -0.04 -0.35 4.62
C LEU A 16 -0.61 -0.88 3.30
N TRP A 17 -1.91 -0.75 3.09
CA TRP A 17 -2.58 -1.10 1.85
C TRP A 17 -2.10 -0.24 0.68
N SER A 18 -2.03 1.08 0.85
CA SER A 18 -1.54 2.00 -0.19
C SER A 18 -0.07 1.73 -0.53
N LEU A 19 0.75 1.42 0.47
CA LEU A 19 2.14 1.04 0.30
C LEU A 19 2.23 -0.26 -0.50
N TRP A 20 1.45 -1.28 -0.11
CA TRP A 20 1.39 -2.56 -0.81
C TRP A 20 0.94 -2.41 -2.28
N LEU A 21 -0.11 -1.62 -2.53
CA LEU A 21 -0.58 -1.30 -3.89
C LEU A 21 0.55 -0.67 -4.69
N ARG A 22 1.20 0.39 -4.20
CA ARG A 22 2.28 1.09 -4.93
C ARG A 22 3.47 0.18 -5.25
N LEU A 23 3.82 -0.74 -4.35
CA LEU A 23 4.90 -1.70 -4.59
C LEU A 23 4.50 -2.74 -5.64
N SER A 24 3.24 -3.20 -5.61
CA SER A 24 2.68 -4.18 -6.55
C SER A 24 2.40 -3.60 -7.94
N VAL A 25 2.05 -2.31 -8.03
CA VAL A 25 1.47 -1.70 -9.24
C VAL A 25 2.45 -1.60 -10.41
N ARG A 26 3.78 -1.53 -10.18
CA ARG A 26 4.74 -1.34 -11.28
C ARG A 26 5.12 -2.60 -12.06
N GLY A 27 4.96 -3.80 -11.51
CA GLY A 27 5.33 -5.05 -12.19
C GLY A 27 4.18 -6.04 -12.34
N LEU A 28 3.24 -6.02 -11.39
CA LEU A 28 2.17 -7.00 -11.31
C LEU A 28 0.87 -6.51 -11.96
N PHE A 29 0.59 -5.20 -11.93
CA PHE A 29 -0.71 -4.65 -12.34
C PHE A 29 -1.03 -4.81 -13.83
N TRP A 30 -0.02 -4.77 -14.70
CA TRP A 30 -0.30 -5.02 -16.13
C TRP A 30 -0.74 -6.47 -16.39
N ARG A 31 -0.31 -7.41 -15.53
CA ARG A 31 -0.62 -8.84 -15.69
C ARG A 31 -1.77 -9.33 -14.81
N LEU A 32 -1.98 -8.69 -13.66
CA LEU A 32 -2.94 -9.10 -12.64
C LEU A 32 -3.94 -8.02 -12.25
N GLY A 33 -3.81 -6.75 -12.67
CA GLY A 33 -4.79 -5.71 -12.34
C GLY A 33 -6.20 -6.04 -12.84
N VAL A 34 -6.30 -6.67 -14.01
CA VAL A 34 -7.58 -7.16 -14.58
C VAL A 34 -8.11 -8.40 -13.84
N LEU A 35 -7.23 -9.30 -13.40
CA LEU A 35 -7.60 -10.57 -12.74
C LEU A 35 -7.85 -10.42 -11.22
N VAL A 36 -7.06 -9.59 -10.54
CA VAL A 36 -7.08 -9.36 -9.08
C VAL A 36 -8.13 -8.34 -8.69
N SER A 37 -8.60 -7.50 -9.62
CA SER A 37 -9.74 -6.63 -9.28
C SER A 37 -10.97 -7.41 -8.85
N GLY A 38 -11.14 -8.67 -9.31
CA GLY A 38 -12.42 -9.37 -9.29
C GLY A 38 -13.53 -8.68 -10.11
N SER A 39 -13.40 -7.38 -10.40
CA SER A 39 -14.37 -6.53 -11.08
C SER A 39 -14.58 -6.91 -12.54
N GLY A 40 -13.56 -7.45 -13.21
CA GLY A 40 -13.71 -7.97 -14.58
C GLY A 40 -14.68 -9.15 -14.63
N LEU A 41 -14.61 -10.07 -13.65
CA LEU A 41 -15.54 -11.18 -13.51
C LEU A 41 -16.95 -10.69 -13.10
N TRP A 42 -17.04 -9.68 -12.24
CA TRP A 42 -18.31 -9.09 -11.84
C TRP A 42 -19.00 -8.33 -12.99
N LEU A 43 -18.26 -7.64 -13.85
CA LEU A 43 -18.83 -6.99 -15.05
C LEU A 43 -19.41 -8.00 -16.04
N LEU A 44 -18.81 -9.20 -16.12
CA LEU A 44 -19.35 -10.30 -16.94
C LEU A 44 -20.57 -10.98 -16.28
N ALA A 45 -20.63 -11.03 -14.94
CA ALA A 45 -21.74 -11.60 -14.19
C ALA A 45 -22.90 -10.62 -13.96
N ALA A 46 -22.68 -9.32 -14.14
CA ALA A 46 -23.65 -8.24 -13.93
C ALA A 46 -25.03 -8.46 -14.57
N PRO A 47 -25.16 -8.89 -15.85
CA PRO A 47 -26.48 -9.09 -16.45
C PRO A 47 -27.27 -10.27 -15.87
N PHE A 48 -26.62 -11.17 -15.13
CA PHE A 48 -27.25 -12.35 -14.54
C PHE A 48 -27.47 -12.22 -13.02
N ALA A 49 -27.00 -11.13 -12.41
CA ALA A 49 -27.11 -10.92 -10.98
C ALA A 49 -28.50 -10.34 -10.62
N PRO A 50 -29.13 -10.79 -9.51
CA PRO A 50 -30.33 -10.13 -9.01
C PRO A 50 -30.01 -8.67 -8.65
N ALA A 51 -30.98 -7.77 -8.80
CA ALA A 51 -30.79 -6.32 -8.65
C ALA A 51 -30.10 -5.92 -7.32
N GLN A 52 -30.40 -6.64 -6.22
CA GLN A 52 -29.79 -6.42 -4.92
C GLN A 52 -28.29 -6.77 -4.90
N ALA A 53 -27.90 -7.88 -5.55
CA ALA A 53 -26.50 -8.28 -5.66
C ALA A 53 -25.72 -7.34 -6.58
N LEU A 54 -26.36 -6.84 -7.65
CA LEU A 54 -25.77 -5.81 -8.51
C LEU A 54 -25.47 -4.52 -7.72
N GLY A 55 -26.40 -4.06 -6.89
CA GLY A 55 -26.20 -2.88 -6.04
C GLY A 55 -25.04 -3.04 -5.05
N LEU A 56 -24.94 -4.20 -4.37
CA LEU A 56 -23.82 -4.49 -3.48
C LEU A 56 -22.48 -4.59 -4.23
N ALA A 57 -22.47 -5.19 -5.42
CA ALA A 57 -21.27 -5.31 -6.25
C ALA A 57 -20.79 -3.93 -6.74
N LEU A 58 -21.70 -3.07 -7.19
CA LEU A 58 -21.38 -1.69 -7.59
C LEU A 58 -20.84 -0.89 -6.41
N ARG A 59 -21.42 -1.00 -5.21
CA ARG A 59 -20.90 -0.37 -3.99
C ARG A 59 -19.51 -0.88 -3.61
N GLY A 60 -19.29 -2.19 -3.69
CA GLY A 60 -17.97 -2.78 -3.46
C GLY A 60 -16.93 -2.30 -4.48
N PHE A 61 -17.34 -2.17 -5.74
CA PHE A 61 -16.49 -1.67 -6.82
C PHE A 61 -16.15 -0.19 -6.65
N THR A 62 -17.12 0.66 -6.33
CA THR A 62 -16.87 2.10 -6.11
C THR A 62 -15.94 2.30 -4.93
N VAL A 63 -16.18 1.63 -3.79
CA VAL A 63 -15.27 1.69 -2.63
C VAL A 63 -13.86 1.21 -3.01
N SER A 64 -13.75 0.09 -3.72
CA SER A 64 -12.45 -0.43 -4.15
C SER A 64 -11.73 0.53 -5.11
N ALA A 65 -12.45 1.10 -6.07
CA ALA A 65 -11.92 2.07 -7.02
C ALA A 65 -11.45 3.35 -6.31
N VAL A 66 -12.21 3.85 -5.33
CA VAL A 66 -11.81 4.98 -4.48
C VAL A 66 -10.53 4.67 -3.71
N VAL A 67 -10.47 3.50 -3.05
CA VAL A 67 -9.29 3.11 -2.27
C VAL A 67 -8.05 2.97 -3.16
N VAL A 68 -8.20 2.36 -4.34
CA VAL A 68 -7.10 2.18 -5.30
C VAL A 68 -6.65 3.52 -5.88
N THR A 69 -7.58 4.34 -6.36
CA THR A 69 -7.27 5.67 -6.93
C THR A 69 -6.67 6.59 -5.90
N ALA A 70 -7.22 6.66 -4.68
CA ALA A 70 -6.63 7.37 -3.55
C ALA A 70 -5.21 6.87 -3.25
N GLY A 71 -5.02 5.55 -3.16
CA GLY A 71 -3.72 4.95 -2.90
C GLY A 71 -2.67 5.26 -3.97
N MET A 72 -3.08 5.35 -5.24
CA MET A 72 -2.19 5.68 -6.36
C MET A 72 -1.90 7.17 -6.49
N ALA A 73 -2.87 8.01 -6.15
CA ALA A 73 -2.80 9.44 -6.40
C ALA A 73 -2.20 10.22 -5.20
N VAL A 74 -2.31 9.68 -3.97
CA VAL A 74 -1.82 10.35 -2.75
C VAL A 74 -0.38 9.96 -2.42
N SER A 75 0.55 10.93 -2.37
CA SER A 75 1.94 10.72 -1.91
C SER A 75 1.99 9.96 -0.58
N TRP A 76 2.97 9.06 -0.39
CA TRP A 76 3.15 8.30 0.86
C TRP A 76 3.37 9.19 2.10
N THR A 77 3.74 10.46 1.90
CA THR A 77 3.91 11.44 2.98
C THR A 77 2.58 11.99 3.51
N ALA A 78 1.53 12.03 2.71
CA ALA A 78 0.23 12.57 3.11
C ALA A 78 -0.49 11.74 4.20
N PRO A 79 -0.59 10.40 4.13
CA PRO A 79 -1.17 9.61 5.22
C PRO A 79 -0.35 9.71 6.51
N LEU A 80 0.98 9.85 6.42
CA LEU A 80 1.83 10.09 7.60
C LEU A 80 1.55 11.45 8.25
N ALA A 81 1.37 12.49 7.43
CA ALA A 81 0.97 13.81 7.93
C ALA A 81 -0.41 13.77 8.59
N LEU A 82 -1.37 13.05 8.00
CA LEU A 82 -2.69 12.87 8.59
C LEU A 82 -2.61 12.17 9.96
N LEU A 83 -1.76 11.15 10.10
CA LEU A 83 -1.50 10.50 11.39
C LEU A 83 -0.94 11.48 12.42
N GLN A 84 -0.08 12.42 12.02
CA GLN A 84 0.42 13.46 12.93
C GLN A 84 -0.69 14.44 13.37
N VAL A 85 -1.55 14.87 12.44
CA VAL A 85 -2.71 15.73 12.75
C VAL A 85 -3.65 15.05 13.75
N LEU A 86 -3.82 13.74 13.63
CA LEU A 86 -4.61 12.92 14.54
C LEU A 86 -3.88 12.55 15.84
N ARG A 87 -2.73 13.17 16.12
CA ARG A 87 -1.93 12.97 17.34
C ARG A 87 -1.49 11.51 17.54
N ALA A 88 -1.22 10.77 16.46
CA ALA A 88 -0.63 9.45 16.57
C ALA A 88 0.74 9.51 17.26
N PRO A 89 1.17 8.45 17.98
CA PRO A 89 2.48 8.43 18.63
C PRO A 89 3.62 8.71 17.64
N PRO A 90 4.57 9.60 17.96
CA PRO A 90 5.63 9.99 17.03
C PRO A 90 6.52 8.81 16.63
N SER A 91 6.70 7.83 17.54
CA SER A 91 7.40 6.57 17.27
C SER A 91 6.72 5.73 16.18
N LEU A 92 5.39 5.69 16.15
CA LEU A 92 4.62 4.98 15.12
C LEU A 92 4.78 5.68 13.77
N VAL A 93 4.61 7.00 13.73
CA VAL A 93 4.75 7.78 12.48
C VAL A 93 6.16 7.63 11.92
N ALA A 94 7.18 7.70 12.78
CA ALA A 94 8.57 7.46 12.43
C ALA A 94 8.81 6.07 11.86
N PHE A 95 8.30 5.05 12.54
CA PHE A 95 8.40 3.66 12.10
C PHE A 95 7.79 3.48 10.71
N LEU A 96 6.59 4.01 10.48
CA LEU A 96 5.92 3.94 9.18
C LEU A 96 6.67 4.72 8.08
N ALA A 97 7.26 5.87 8.40
CA ALA A 97 8.09 6.62 7.47
C ALA A 97 9.36 5.85 7.08
N ILE A 98 10.04 5.24 8.06
CA ILE A 98 11.20 4.36 7.83
C ILE A 98 10.78 3.15 7.00
N LEU A 99 9.67 2.51 7.35
CA LEU A 99 9.12 1.36 6.64
C LEU A 99 8.84 1.69 5.17
N ALA A 100 8.15 2.80 4.88
CA ALA A 100 7.87 3.22 3.51
C ALA A 100 9.14 3.46 2.70
N ARG A 101 10.15 4.11 3.29
CA ARG A 101 11.45 4.32 2.63
C ARG A 101 12.17 3.00 2.34
N HIS A 102 12.09 2.03 3.24
CA HIS A 102 12.74 0.73 3.08
C HIS A 102 11.98 -0.18 2.13
N ALA A 103 10.66 -0.06 2.06
CA ALA A 103 9.82 -0.92 1.23
C ALA A 103 10.15 -0.82 -0.26
N VAL A 104 10.50 0.39 -0.75
CA VAL A 104 10.97 0.58 -2.13
C VAL A 104 12.24 -0.23 -2.39
N ALA A 105 13.20 -0.17 -1.48
CA ALA A 105 14.45 -0.90 -1.64
C ALA A 105 14.29 -2.43 -1.51
N VAL A 106 13.40 -2.88 -0.61
CA VAL A 106 13.02 -4.30 -0.49
C VAL A 106 12.36 -4.78 -1.78
N ARG A 107 11.51 -3.96 -2.41
CA ARG A 107 10.91 -4.29 -3.72
C ARG A 107 11.97 -4.45 -4.80
N ASP A 108 12.89 -3.50 -4.90
CA ASP A 108 13.93 -3.55 -5.94
C ASP A 108 14.83 -4.79 -5.74
N GLU A 109 15.10 -5.17 -4.48
CA GLU A 109 15.78 -6.43 -4.15
C GLU A 109 14.95 -7.67 -4.53
N ALA A 110 13.65 -7.65 -4.24
CA ALA A 110 12.73 -8.73 -4.61
C ALA A 110 12.72 -8.94 -6.13
N GLN A 111 12.70 -7.86 -6.90
CA GLN A 111 12.76 -7.92 -8.36
C GLN A 111 14.07 -8.55 -8.85
N ARG A 112 15.22 -8.17 -8.25
CA ARG A 112 16.52 -8.77 -8.58
C ARG A 112 16.55 -10.28 -8.29
N VAL A 113 16.15 -10.68 -7.09
CA VAL A 113 16.13 -12.11 -6.70
C VAL A 113 15.14 -12.90 -7.57
N TRP A 114 13.97 -12.33 -7.85
CA TRP A 114 12.97 -12.93 -8.74
C TRP A 114 13.52 -13.18 -10.14
N GLN A 115 14.22 -12.20 -10.73
CA GLN A 115 14.86 -12.35 -12.04
C GLN A 115 15.92 -13.46 -12.03
N VAL A 116 16.75 -13.54 -10.98
CA VAL A 116 17.75 -14.62 -10.84
C VAL A 116 17.07 -15.99 -10.74
N LEU A 117 15.95 -16.10 -10.01
CA LEU A 117 15.19 -17.35 -9.90
C LEU A 117 14.54 -17.75 -11.24
N LEU A 118 14.01 -16.78 -12.00
CA LEU A 118 13.48 -17.01 -13.34
C LEU A 118 14.56 -17.56 -14.28
N LEU A 119 15.75 -16.95 -14.30
CA LEU A 119 16.86 -17.40 -15.14
C LEU A 119 17.37 -18.80 -14.78
N ARG A 120 17.12 -19.27 -13.55
CA ARG A 120 17.48 -20.62 -13.09
C ARG A 120 16.38 -21.67 -13.32
N GLY A 121 15.28 -21.31 -14.00
CA GLY A 121 14.15 -22.22 -14.23
C GLY A 121 13.42 -22.59 -12.93
N ALA A 122 13.54 -21.77 -11.87
CA ALA A 122 12.96 -22.09 -10.56
C ALA A 122 11.41 -22.20 -10.60
N PHE A 123 10.79 -21.62 -11.63
CA PHE A 123 9.35 -21.60 -11.83
C PHE A 123 8.85 -22.54 -12.93
N ASP A 124 9.73 -23.32 -13.56
CA ASP A 124 9.36 -24.19 -14.69
C ASP A 124 8.47 -25.36 -14.28
N ARG A 125 8.57 -25.80 -13.02
CA ARG A 125 7.76 -26.87 -12.44
C ARG A 125 7.00 -26.37 -11.23
N ARG A 126 5.70 -26.65 -11.16
CA ARG A 126 4.86 -26.33 -10.00
C ARG A 126 5.44 -26.87 -8.68
N ALA A 127 6.09 -28.03 -8.72
CA ALA A 127 6.75 -28.64 -7.56
C ALA A 127 7.91 -27.78 -6.98
N ASN A 128 8.52 -26.91 -7.78
CA ASN A 128 9.65 -26.07 -7.36
C ASN A 128 9.21 -24.72 -6.77
N LEU A 129 7.94 -24.34 -6.94
CA LEU A 129 7.37 -23.10 -6.41
C LEU A 129 7.63 -22.88 -4.91
N PRO A 130 7.37 -23.86 -4.01
CA PRO A 130 7.62 -23.64 -2.58
C PRO A 130 9.10 -23.42 -2.27
N ALA A 131 10.00 -24.13 -2.95
CA ALA A 131 11.44 -23.95 -2.79
C ALA A 131 11.90 -22.57 -3.29
N ALA A 132 11.43 -22.15 -4.46
CA ALA A 132 11.71 -20.82 -5.02
C ALA A 132 11.21 -19.69 -4.09
N LEU A 133 10.00 -19.82 -3.56
CA LEU A 133 9.41 -18.86 -2.64
C LEU A 133 10.20 -18.79 -1.32
N ARG A 134 10.65 -19.93 -0.79
CA ARG A 134 11.46 -19.99 0.43
C ARG A 134 12.81 -19.29 0.24
N ILE A 135 13.46 -19.49 -0.92
CA ILE A 135 14.71 -18.80 -1.26
C ILE A 135 14.49 -17.28 -1.37
N LEU A 136 13.43 -16.86 -2.06
CA LEU A 136 13.06 -15.46 -2.18
C LEU A 136 12.84 -14.81 -0.80
N LEU A 137 12.02 -15.43 0.05
CA LEU A 137 11.74 -14.93 1.39
C LEU A 137 12.99 -14.87 2.26
N ALA A 138 13.81 -15.92 2.27
CA ALA A 138 15.06 -15.94 3.03
C ALA A 138 16.02 -14.84 2.58
N ALA A 139 16.15 -14.61 1.27
CA ALA A 139 16.98 -13.54 0.72
C ALA A 139 16.46 -12.15 1.14
N LEU A 140 15.14 -11.92 1.05
CA LEU A 140 14.51 -10.66 1.42
C LEU A 140 14.64 -10.33 2.90
N VAL A 141 14.34 -11.30 3.76
CA VAL A 141 14.45 -11.14 5.22
C VAL A 141 15.90 -10.87 5.61
N SER A 142 16.85 -11.65 5.09
CA SER A 142 18.29 -11.45 5.38
C SER A 142 18.79 -10.08 4.89
N SER A 143 18.32 -9.63 3.72
CA SER A 143 18.66 -8.31 3.18
C SER A 143 18.06 -7.18 4.02
N ALA A 144 16.82 -7.33 4.47
CA ALA A 144 16.14 -6.37 5.33
C ALA A 144 16.86 -6.23 6.69
N PHE A 145 17.24 -7.34 7.34
CA PHE A 145 18.00 -7.31 8.61
C PHE A 145 19.34 -6.60 8.46
N ARG A 146 20.17 -7.00 7.49
CA ARG A 146 21.46 -6.35 7.23
C ARG A 146 21.32 -4.85 6.93
N ARG A 147 20.24 -4.47 6.26
CA ARG A 147 19.96 -3.05 6.00
C ARG A 147 19.54 -2.32 7.27
N GLY A 148 18.72 -2.95 8.12
CA GLY A 148 18.35 -2.42 9.42
C GLY A 148 19.58 -2.16 10.31
N GLU A 149 20.49 -3.12 10.39
CA GLU A 149 21.76 -3.00 11.11
C GLU A 149 22.59 -1.83 10.57
N ARG A 150 22.83 -1.76 9.26
CA ARG A 150 23.58 -0.64 8.65
C ARG A 150 22.94 0.72 8.92
N VAL A 151 21.61 0.80 8.89
CA VAL A 151 20.91 2.05 9.21
C VAL A 151 21.06 2.40 10.69
N ALA A 152 20.97 1.42 11.58
CA ALA A 152 21.21 1.62 13.00
C ALA A 152 22.65 2.11 13.26
N ASP A 153 23.65 1.51 12.62
CA ASP A 153 25.06 1.92 12.72
C ASP A 153 25.26 3.36 12.22
N VAL A 154 24.69 3.71 11.07
CA VAL A 154 24.76 5.07 10.51
C VAL A 154 24.06 6.08 11.41
N LEU A 155 22.94 5.71 12.04
CA LEU A 155 22.25 6.56 13.01
C LEU A 155 23.08 6.74 14.28
N ALA A 156 23.71 5.68 14.79
CA ALA A 156 24.60 5.74 15.94
C ALA A 156 25.80 6.68 15.68
N LEU A 157 26.43 6.56 14.51
CA LEU A 157 27.54 7.45 14.09
C LEU A 157 27.12 8.93 13.96
N ARG A 158 25.83 9.19 13.70
CA ARG A 158 25.26 10.55 13.65
C ARG A 158 24.83 11.09 15.01
N GLY A 159 25.10 10.36 16.09
CA GLY A 159 24.68 10.75 17.44
C GLY A 159 23.17 10.63 17.66
N PHE A 160 22.50 9.69 17.01
CA PHE A 160 21.06 9.50 17.18
C PHE A 160 20.73 8.96 18.58
N GLU A 161 20.15 9.79 19.45
CA GLU A 161 19.80 9.47 20.84
C GLU A 161 18.44 8.76 20.99
N GLY A 162 17.93 8.09 19.95
CA GLY A 162 16.61 7.46 19.97
C GLY A 162 15.43 8.42 19.75
N ARG A 163 15.68 9.73 19.59
CA ARG A 163 14.64 10.72 19.28
C ARG A 163 14.50 10.91 17.78
N VAL A 164 13.40 10.42 17.22
CA VAL A 164 13.11 10.63 15.81
C VAL A 164 12.76 12.11 15.57
N PRO A 165 13.44 12.81 14.64
CA PRO A 165 13.06 14.18 14.29
C PRO A 165 11.62 14.22 13.79
N ALA A 166 10.89 15.27 14.14
CA ALA A 166 9.56 15.50 13.62
C ALA A 166 9.61 15.53 12.08
N LEU A 167 8.64 14.87 11.43
CA LEU A 167 8.54 14.99 9.97
C LEU A 167 8.29 16.46 9.61
N PRO A 168 8.83 16.93 8.47
CA PRO A 168 8.55 18.27 7.99
C PRO A 168 7.03 18.45 7.84
N PRO A 169 6.51 19.66 8.11
CA PRO A 169 5.08 19.93 7.97
C PRO A 169 4.65 19.66 6.53
N TRP A 170 3.46 19.08 6.39
CA TRP A 170 2.90 18.76 5.08
C TRP A 170 2.74 20.04 4.25
N ARG A 171 3.35 20.04 3.08
CA ARG A 171 3.20 21.11 2.09
C ARG A 171 2.23 20.62 1.03
N TRP A 172 1.16 21.38 0.84
CA TRP A 172 0.25 21.17 -0.29
C TRP A 172 1.03 21.28 -1.59
N ASN A 173 0.97 20.25 -2.41
CA ASN A 173 1.48 20.29 -3.77
C ASN A 173 0.30 20.35 -4.73
N VAL A 174 0.33 21.29 -5.67
CA VAL A 174 -0.71 21.42 -6.72
C VAL A 174 -0.76 20.17 -7.59
N ALA A 175 0.35 19.42 -7.69
CA ALA A 175 0.38 18.12 -8.35
C ALA A 175 -0.55 17.07 -7.71
N ASP A 176 -0.90 17.24 -6.42
CA ASP A 176 -1.79 16.33 -5.70
C ASP A 176 -3.28 16.72 -5.88
N LEU A 177 -3.58 17.89 -6.45
CA LEU A 177 -4.94 18.43 -6.61
C LEU A 177 -5.89 17.52 -7.43
N PRO A 178 -5.46 16.89 -8.53
CA PRO A 178 -6.30 15.93 -9.27
C PRO A 178 -6.67 14.71 -8.42
N ALA A 179 -5.75 14.24 -7.56
CA ALA A 179 -5.98 13.13 -6.64
C ALA A 179 -7.10 13.46 -5.65
N TYR A 180 -7.02 14.66 -5.07
CA TYR A 180 -8.01 15.16 -4.13
C TYR A 180 -9.37 15.39 -4.77
N LEU A 181 -9.42 15.93 -5.99
CA LEU A 181 -10.67 16.11 -6.73
C LEU A 181 -11.33 14.77 -7.06
N LEU A 182 -10.58 13.78 -7.53
CA LEU A 182 -11.11 12.46 -7.82
C LEU A 182 -11.65 11.76 -6.57
N THR A 183 -10.91 11.83 -5.46
CA THR A 183 -11.35 11.25 -4.20
C THR A 183 -12.57 11.97 -3.61
N ALA A 184 -12.61 13.30 -3.67
CA ALA A 184 -13.77 14.09 -3.26
C ALA A 184 -15.01 13.80 -4.12
N LEU A 185 -14.86 13.74 -5.45
CA LEU A 185 -15.95 13.41 -6.37
C LEU A 185 -16.48 12.01 -6.08
N ALA A 186 -15.61 11.02 -5.91
CA ALA A 186 -16.04 9.67 -5.65
C ALA A 186 -16.69 9.51 -4.27
N LEU A 187 -16.20 10.22 -3.25
CA LEU A 187 -16.87 10.30 -1.94
C LEU A 187 -18.25 10.95 -2.05
N SER A 188 -18.38 12.06 -2.79
CA SER A 188 -19.67 12.71 -2.99
C SER A 188 -20.68 11.82 -3.72
N ALA A 189 -20.23 11.05 -4.72
CA ALA A 189 -21.07 10.06 -5.40
C ALA A 189 -21.56 8.97 -4.43
N THR A 190 -20.68 8.44 -3.58
CA THR A 190 -21.09 7.46 -2.56
C THR A 190 -22.01 8.04 -1.49
N ALA A 191 -21.88 9.33 -1.15
CA ALA A 191 -22.73 10.00 -0.18
C ALA A 191 -24.14 10.26 -0.73
N LEU A 192 -24.25 10.65 -2.01
CA LEU A 192 -25.54 10.82 -2.71
C LEU A 192 -26.32 9.50 -2.78
N GLU A 193 -25.64 8.38 -3.06
CA GLU A 193 -26.25 7.04 -3.06
C GLU A 193 -26.68 6.53 -1.68
N ALA A 194 -26.16 7.10 -0.58
CA ALA A 194 -26.56 6.69 0.77
C ALA A 194 -27.85 7.37 1.25
N ILE A 195 -28.27 8.44 0.56
CA ILE A 195 -29.42 9.28 0.95
C ILE A 195 -30.69 8.89 0.15
N GLY A 196 -30.53 8.27 -1.02
CA GLY A 196 -31.63 7.76 -1.86
C GLY A 196 -31.92 6.29 -1.63
#